data_AF-A0AAW1IAN6-F1
#
_entry.id   AF-A0AAW1IAN6-F1
#
_cell.length_a   1.000
_cell.length_b   1.000
_cell.length_c   1.000
_cell.angle_alpha   90.00
_cell.angle_beta   90.00
_cell.angle_gamma   90.00
#
_symmetry.space_group_name_H-M   'P 1'
#
loop_
_entity.id
_entity.type
_entity.pdbx_description
1 polymer ?
#
loop_
_entity_poly.entity_id
_entity_poly.type
_entity_poly.pdbx_seq_one_letter_code
_entity_poly.pdbx_strand_id
1 'polypeptide(L)'
;MLRLQPYDLFIKYTPGRHLYIADTLSRAALTEHALTDFDEEISLHVDLLYKNLSIYPAKLKEIEEMSVIDTTFRDIKKYCKDGWPENKHKVIDSVKPYFAIKDEIGSAAL
;
A
#
# COMPACT_ATOMS: atom_id res chain seq x y z
N MET A 1 -10.67 -3.13 4.25
CA MET A 1 -10.32 -3.68 5.58
C MET A 1 -8.97 -3.10 5.98
N LEU A 2 -8.87 -2.41 7.12
CA LEU A 2 -7.58 -1.90 7.61
C LEU A 2 -6.69 -3.10 7.98
N ARG A 3 -5.43 -3.08 7.53
CA ARG A 3 -4.41 -4.06 7.92
C ARG A 3 -3.63 -3.55 9.12
N LEU A 4 -3.21 -4.47 9.99
CA LEU A 4 -2.33 -4.13 11.11
C LEU A 4 -0.99 -3.64 10.57
N GLN A 5 -0.55 -2.49 11.08
CA GLN A 5 0.71 -1.88 10.67
C GLN A 5 1.88 -2.55 11.40
N PRO A 6 3.10 -2.54 10.81
CA PRO A 6 4.27 -3.24 11.35
C PRO A 6 4.90 -2.46 12.51
N TYR A 7 4.13 -2.23 13.57
CA TYR A 7 4.63 -1.73 14.85
C TYR A 7 4.99 -2.91 15.75
N ASP A 8 6.01 -2.73 16.59
CA ASP A 8 6.30 -3.64 17.69
C ASP A 8 5.23 -3.43 18.79
N LEU A 9 4.15 -4.22 18.72
CA LEU A 9 2.97 -4.06 19.56
C LEU A 9 3.00 -4.98 20.76
N PHE A 10 2.90 -4.40 21.96
CA PHE A 10 2.62 -5.15 23.17
C PHE A 10 1.11 -5.11 23.49
N ILE A 11 0.40 -6.21 23.20
CA ILE A 11 -1.04 -6.29 23.41
C ILE A 11 -1.35 -6.66 24.86
N LYS A 12 -2.15 -5.82 25.54
CA LYS A 12 -2.59 -6.06 26.92
C LYS A 12 -4.09 -5.81 27.06
N TYR A 13 -4.79 -6.73 27.71
CA TYR A 13 -6.20 -6.56 28.05
C TYR A 13 -6.40 -5.50 29.14
N THR A 14 -7.34 -4.60 28.92
CA THR A 14 -7.76 -3.56 29.88
C THR A 14 -9.28 -3.64 30.07
N PRO A 15 -9.78 -3.90 31.29
CA PRO A 15 -11.22 -3.94 31.55
C PRO A 15 -11.90 -2.61 31.21
N GLY A 16 -13.13 -2.65 30.70
CA GLY A 16 -13.88 -1.48 30.22
C GLY A 16 -13.99 -0.33 31.22
N ARG A 17 -14.07 -0.60 32.52
CA ARG A 17 -14.08 0.43 33.57
C ARG A 17 -12.84 1.35 33.58
N HIS A 18 -11.72 0.90 33.00
CA HIS A 18 -10.50 1.69 32.88
C HIS A 18 -10.29 2.25 31.48
N LEU A 19 -11.19 1.98 30.52
CA LEU A 19 -11.13 2.47 29.14
C LEU A 19 -11.83 3.82 28.95
N TYR A 20 -12.16 4.54 30.01
CA TYR A 20 -12.97 5.75 29.95
C TYR A 20 -12.42 6.84 29.02
N ILE A 21 -11.09 6.96 28.88
CA ILE A 21 -10.47 7.90 27.93
C ILE A 21 -10.77 7.47 26.48
N ALA A 22 -10.46 6.22 26.15
CA ALA A 22 -10.69 5.68 24.81
C ALA A 22 -12.18 5.64 24.45
N ASP A 23 -13.06 5.25 25.39
CA ASP A 23 -14.51 5.25 25.21
C ASP A 23 -15.03 6.67 24.95
N THR A 24 -14.59 7.68 25.71
CA THR A 24 -14.99 9.08 25.51
C THR A 24 -14.53 9.59 24.14
N LEU A 25 -13.26 9.40 23.78
CA LEU A 25 -12.71 9.87 22.50
C LEU A 25 -13.37 9.18 21.30
N SER A 26 -13.64 7.87 21.40
CA SER A 26 -14.30 7.12 20.31
C SER A 26 -15.75 7.55 20.06
N ARG A 27 -16.42 8.12 21.06
CA ARG A 27 -17.80 8.65 20.96
C ARG A 27 -17.85 10.14 20.62
N ALA A 28 -16.75 10.86 20.75
CA ALA A 28 -16.63 12.30 20.50
C ALA A 28 -16.05 12.58 19.10
N ALA A 29 -16.67 11.99 18.06
CA ALA A 29 -16.25 12.23 16.68
C ALA A 29 -16.38 13.72 16.31
N LEU A 30 -15.35 14.26 15.65
CA LEU A 30 -15.36 15.63 15.15
C LEU A 30 -16.27 15.75 13.92
N THR A 31 -16.88 16.91 13.73
CA THR A 31 -17.66 17.25 12.52
C THR A 31 -16.76 17.34 11.27
N GLU A 32 -17.32 17.04 10.10
CA GLU A 32 -16.61 16.85 8.82
C GLU A 32 -15.64 17.98 8.43
N HIS A 33 -15.87 19.21 8.88
CA HIS A 33 -15.00 20.37 8.60
C HIS A 33 -13.63 20.33 9.30
N ALA A 34 -13.44 19.47 10.31
CA ALA A 34 -12.15 19.28 10.97
C ALA A 34 -11.26 18.21 10.29
N LEU A 35 -11.75 17.58 9.22
CA LEU A 35 -11.05 16.51 8.49
C LEU A 35 -10.12 17.02 7.38
N THR A 36 -9.95 18.34 7.22
CA THR A 36 -9.02 18.90 6.21
C THR A 36 -7.55 18.58 6.50
N ASP A 37 -7.21 18.30 7.77
CA ASP A 37 -5.84 17.97 8.20
C ASP A 37 -5.48 16.49 7.96
N PHE A 38 -6.45 15.67 7.53
CA PHE A 38 -6.26 14.23 7.38
C PHE A 38 -5.31 13.88 6.22
N ASP A 39 -5.27 14.70 5.17
CA ASP A 39 -4.37 14.49 4.03
C ASP A 39 -2.90 14.67 4.44
N GLU A 40 -2.61 15.66 5.30
CA GLU A 40 -1.25 15.89 5.81
C GLU A 40 -0.83 14.77 6.77
N GLU A 41 -1.73 14.31 7.63
CA GLU A 41 -1.50 13.17 8.52
C GLU A 41 -1.24 11.87 7.74
N ILE A 42 -2.01 11.63 6.67
CA ILE A 42 -1.79 10.49 5.77
C ILE A 42 -0.41 10.60 5.10
N SER A 43 -0.04 11.77 4.58
CA SER A 43 1.27 11.97 3.95
C SER A 43 2.40 11.71 4.94
N LEU A 44 2.31 12.25 6.15
CA LEU A 44 3.30 12.06 7.21
C LEU A 44 3.41 10.59 7.64
N HIS A 45 2.27 9.89 7.69
CA HIS A 45 2.22 8.47 7.98
C HIS A 45 2.89 7.63 6.88
N VAL A 46 2.61 7.94 5.61
CA VAL A 46 3.26 7.28 4.45
C VAL A 46 4.77 7.50 4.50
N ASP A 47 5.24 8.71 4.75
CA ASP A 47 6.67 9.02 4.90
C ASP A 47 7.33 8.25 6.04
N LEU A 48 6.62 8.10 7.16
CA LEU A 48 7.10 7.31 8.29
C LEU A 48 7.24 5.83 7.92
N LEU A 49 6.29 5.26 7.18
CA LEU A 49 6.40 3.89 6.68
C LEU A 49 7.58 3.74 5.70
N TYR A 50 7.73 4.65 4.74
CA TYR A 50 8.85 4.65 3.79
C TYR A 50 10.21 4.68 4.48
N LYS A 51 10.36 5.51 5.53
CA LYS A 51 11.61 5.60 6.30
C LYS A 51 11.89 4.36 7.15
N ASN A 52 10.86 3.64 7.58
CA ASN A 52 10.98 2.48 8.47
C ASN A 52 10.82 1.13 7.77
N LEU A 53 10.70 1.10 6.44
CA LEU A 53 10.74 -0.13 5.67
C LEU A 53 12.06 -0.86 6.00
N SER A 54 11.94 -2.12 6.44
CA SER A 54 13.09 -2.97 6.81
C SER A 54 13.87 -3.47 5.59
N ILE A 55 14.00 -2.63 4.56
CA ILE A 55 14.78 -2.90 3.36
C ILE A 55 16.00 -1.98 3.42
N TYR A 56 17.19 -2.57 3.42
CA TYR A 56 18.42 -1.80 3.36
C TYR A 56 18.42 -0.90 2.10
N PRO A 57 18.80 0.38 2.18
CA PRO A 57 18.78 1.30 1.04
C PRO A 57 19.51 0.77 -0.20
N ALA A 58 20.61 0.04 -0.01
CA ALA A 58 21.33 -0.63 -1.09
C ALA A 58 20.48 -1.70 -1.81
N LYS A 59 19.65 -2.43 -1.07
CA LYS A 59 18.77 -3.46 -1.62
C LYS A 59 17.60 -2.85 -2.40
N LEU A 60 17.07 -1.71 -1.95
CA LEU A 60 16.08 -0.95 -2.73
C LEU A 60 16.66 -0.52 -4.08
N LYS A 61 17.87 0.03 -4.08
CA LYS A 61 18.55 0.45 -5.31
C LYS A 61 18.78 -0.73 -6.27
N GLU A 62 19.21 -1.88 -5.75
CA GLU A 62 19.36 -3.10 -6.55
C GLU A 62 18.02 -3.56 -7.16
N ILE A 63 16.92 -3.50 -6.39
CA ILE A 63 15.59 -3.82 -6.90
C ILE A 63 15.18 -2.84 -8.00
N GLU A 64 15.43 -1.53 -7.84
CA GLU A 64 15.16 -0.53 -8.88
C GLU A 64 15.96 -0.82 -10.15
N GLU A 65 17.26 -1.07 -10.04
CA GLU A 65 18.14 -1.37 -11.17
C GLU A 65 17.67 -2.63 -11.91
N MET A 66 17.38 -3.71 -11.18
CA MET A 66 16.88 -4.96 -11.77
C MET A 66 15.49 -4.80 -12.37
N SER A 67 14.63 -3.98 -11.78
CA SER A 67 13.29 -3.69 -12.30
C SER A 67 13.31 -2.94 -13.63
N VAL A 68 14.34 -2.11 -13.87
CA VAL A 68 14.53 -1.43 -15.16
C VAL A 68 15.01 -2.40 -16.25
N ILE A 69 15.83 -3.38 -15.87
CA ILE A 69 16.39 -4.38 -16.77
C ILE A 69 15.32 -5.43 -17.13
N ASP A 70 14.43 -5.79 -16.21
CA ASP A 70 13.35 -6.75 -16.45
C ASP A 70 12.30 -6.18 -17.41
N THR A 71 12.38 -6.64 -18.66
CA THR A 71 11.47 -6.25 -19.73
C THR A 71 10.03 -6.70 -19.46
N THR A 72 9.83 -7.84 -18.80
CA THR A 72 8.50 -8.37 -18.47
C THR A 72 7.84 -7.49 -17.43
N PHE A 73 8.59 -7.13 -16.38
CA PHE A 73 8.10 -6.22 -15.34
C PHE A 73 7.75 -4.84 -15.91
N ARG A 74 8.58 -4.30 -16.79
CA ARG A 74 8.33 -3.02 -17.48
C ARG A 74 7.05 -3.05 -18.31
N ASP A 75 6.82 -4.13 -19.04
CA ASP A 75 5.63 -4.29 -19.88
C ASP A 75 4.36 -4.45 -19.03
N ILE A 76 4.43 -5.17 -17.91
CA ILE A 76 3.35 -5.25 -16.91
C ILE A 76 3.03 -3.87 -16.33
N LYS A 77 4.06 -3.11 -15.93
CA LYS A 77 3.88 -1.75 -15.40
C LYS A 77 3.19 -0.84 -16.41
N LYS A 78 3.53 -0.98 -17.69
CA LYS A 78 2.86 -0.27 -18.78
C LYS A 78 1.39 -0.67 -18.91
N TYR A 79 1.05 -1.96 -18.89
CA TYR A 79 -0.36 -2.39 -18.92
C TYR A 79 -1.15 -1.98 -17.68
N CYS A 80 -0.52 -1.85 -16.51
CA CYS A 80 -1.19 -1.31 -15.33
C CYS A 80 -1.55 0.18 -15.49
N LYS A 81 -0.68 0.96 -16.13
CA LYS A 81 -0.90 2.39 -16.38
C LYS A 81 -1.84 2.67 -17.54
N ASP A 82 -1.63 1.99 -18.67
CA ASP A 82 -2.31 2.26 -19.93
C ASP A 82 -3.57 1.38 -20.13
N GLY A 83 -3.74 0.36 -19.29
CA GLY A 83 -4.78 -0.65 -19.39
C GLY A 83 -4.32 -1.95 -20.07
N TRP A 84 -4.91 -3.06 -19.64
CA TRP A 84 -4.66 -4.37 -20.23
C TRP A 84 -5.51 -4.58 -21.50
N PRO A 85 -4.98 -5.25 -22.54
CA PRO A 85 -5.78 -5.65 -23.70
C PRO A 85 -6.94 -6.57 -23.28
N GLU A 86 -8.11 -6.44 -23.93
CA GLU A 86 -9.28 -7.28 -23.61
C GLU A 86 -9.05 -8.77 -23.86
N ASN A 87 -8.21 -9.10 -24.85
CA ASN A 87 -7.95 -10.47 -25.27
C ASN A 87 -6.52 -10.89 -24.95
N LYS A 88 -6.36 -12.04 -24.28
CA LYS A 88 -5.06 -12.66 -23.95
C LYS A 88 -4.15 -12.84 -25.17
N HIS A 89 -4.72 -13.05 -26.36
CA HIS A 89 -3.97 -13.19 -27.61
C HIS A 89 -3.26 -11.90 -28.05
N LYS A 90 -3.73 -10.73 -27.59
CA LYS A 90 -3.14 -9.41 -27.87
C LYS A 90 -2.09 -8.99 -26.83
N VAL A 91 -1.84 -9.83 -25.83
CA VAL A 91 -0.84 -9.60 -24.76
C VAL A 91 0.50 -10.18 -25.20
N ILE A 92 1.59 -9.49 -24.90
CA ILE A 92 2.96 -9.96 -25.16
C ILE A 92 3.20 -11.30 -24.45
N ASP A 93 3.89 -12.23 -25.11
CA ASP A 93 4.08 -13.60 -24.63
C ASP A 93 4.66 -13.69 -23.22
N SER A 94 5.65 -12.85 -22.89
CA SER A 94 6.26 -12.79 -21.56
C SER A 94 5.27 -12.38 -20.47
N VAL A 95 4.24 -11.61 -20.80
CA VAL A 95 3.24 -11.07 -19.87
C VAL A 95 1.97 -11.92 -19.81
N LYS A 96 1.73 -12.80 -20.79
CA LYS A 96 0.57 -13.71 -20.81
C LYS A 96 0.33 -14.51 -19.52
N PRO A 97 1.36 -14.98 -18.78
CA PRO A 97 1.16 -15.67 -17.50
C PRO A 97 0.41 -14.81 -16.47
N TYR A 98 0.60 -13.50 -16.51
CA TYR A 98 0.05 -12.54 -15.55
C TYR A 98 -1.37 -12.08 -15.91
N PHE A 99 -1.87 -12.40 -17.10
CA PHE A 99 -3.20 -11.98 -17.57
C PHE A 99 -4.34 -12.47 -16.65
N ALA A 100 -4.19 -13.64 -16.04
CA ALA A 100 -5.20 -14.22 -15.15
C ALA A 100 -5.40 -13.40 -13.86
N ILE A 101 -4.38 -12.65 -13.43
CA ILE A 101 -4.37 -11.85 -12.20
C ILE A 101 -4.26 -10.35 -12.50
N LYS A 102 -4.54 -9.93 -13.74
CA LYS A 102 -4.37 -8.55 -14.21
C LYS A 102 -5.08 -7.50 -13.33
N ASP A 103 -6.24 -7.87 -12.78
CA ASP A 103 -7.08 -7.01 -11.95
C ASP A 103 -6.51 -6.85 -10.52
N GLU A 104 -5.66 -7.80 -10.08
CA GLU A 104 -4.98 -7.75 -8.78
C GLU A 104 -3.68 -6.95 -8.86
N ILE A 105 -2.95 -7.03 -10.00
CA ILE A 105 -1.64 -6.36 -10.20
C ILE A 105 -1.79 -4.83 -10.21
N GLY A 106 -2.85 -4.29 -10.82
CA GLY A 106 -3.03 -2.84 -10.99
C GLY A 106 -3.18 -2.05 -9.70
N SER A 107 -3.54 -2.70 -8.58
CA SER A 107 -3.72 -2.01 -7.29
C SER A 107 -2.42 -1.78 -6.50
N ALA A 108 -1.32 -2.44 -6.89
CA ALA A 108 -0.08 -2.49 -6.10
C ALA A 108 1.12 -1.75 -6.74
N ALA A 109 0.94 -1.16 -7.93
CA ALA A 109 2.05 -0.66 -8.77
C ALA A 109 2.02 0.86 -9.05
N LEU A 110 1.17 1.62 -8.36
CA LEU A 110 1.23 3.08 -8.30
C LEU A 110 1.93 3.53 -7.03
#